data_AF-A0A949CXD8-F1
#
_entry.id   AF-A0A949CXD8-F1
#
_cell.length_a   1.000
_cell.length_b   1.000
_cell.length_c   1.000
_cell.angle_alpha   90.00
_cell.angle_beta   90.00
_cell.angle_gamma   90.00
#
_symmetry.space_group_name_H-M   'P 1'
#
loop_
_entity.id
_entity.type
_entity.pdbx_description
1 polymer ?
#
loop_
_entity_poly.entity_id
_entity_poly.type
_entity_poly.pdbx_seq_one_letter_code
_entity_poly.pdbx_strand_id
1 'polypeptide(L)'
;MAKTNSSPKRKTPPSPQPGPLGDNAQAFGQAVGDAFKSMAGMSLPLQDLTRLQQHYLQEMTQLWNQALGASEQPAPLKDRRFSAQAWAQNPMAAFTARAYLLNARTLMEMAEAVEADAKTKARVRFAVQQWIDAASPSNFLALNPEAQQKAIESQGQSIAKGLEQLLADIRQGHMSQTDETVFEVGRNVATTEGTVVFENELMQLIEYKPLTAQVHERPILFVPPCINKYYILDLQPDNSVIRYTVEQGHRLFVVSWRNPDESLAAKTWDDYIAEGPLKAIEVVQDITGQAQFNMLGFCVGGTILTTALAVLAARGQQPASSVTLLTTLLDFSDTGILDIFVDEPMVQMREMTIGAEAPSGPGLLKGGELAATFSFLRPNDLVWNYVVGNYLKGETPPPFDLLYWNSDSTNLPGPMYCWYLRHLYLQNELRIPGRLTTCGESVDVGAIKAPFYLYASREDHIVPWDAAYRSTQMIKGKKRFVMGASGHIAGVINPPAKGKRHYWTHDRLVESAQGWLDAAREHPGSWWTDWSDWLASHAGKKVAAPKSPGNRQHKPIEPAPGRYVKEKA
;
A
#
# COMPACT_ATOMS: atom_id res chain seq x y z
N MET A 1 14.64 17.74 77.40
CA MET A 1 13.50 17.24 76.60
C MET A 1 13.92 17.20 75.13
N ALA A 2 13.77 16.05 74.50
CA ALA A 2 14.41 15.67 73.25
C ALA A 2 13.99 16.52 72.04
N LYS A 3 14.96 16.95 71.23
CA LYS A 3 14.75 17.47 69.86
C LYS A 3 14.99 16.34 68.88
N THR A 4 13.94 15.86 68.22
CA THR A 4 14.02 14.95 67.08
C THR A 4 14.07 15.76 65.78
N ASN A 5 15.10 15.49 64.99
CA ASN A 5 15.38 16.07 63.68
C ASN A 5 14.68 15.17 62.63
N SER A 6 13.78 15.71 61.80
CA SER A 6 13.28 15.00 60.61
C SER A 6 13.43 15.88 59.37
N SER A 7 14.35 15.48 58.49
CA SER A 7 14.56 16.08 57.17
C SER A 7 13.42 15.72 56.21
N PRO A 8 13.03 16.61 55.28
CA PRO A 8 12.00 16.29 54.28
C PRO A 8 12.58 15.36 53.19
N LYS A 9 11.91 14.23 52.96
CA LYS A 9 12.19 13.33 51.82
C LYS A 9 11.90 14.06 50.51
N ARG A 10 12.92 14.20 49.64
CA ARG A 10 12.75 14.55 48.22
C ARG A 10 11.86 13.50 47.55
N LYS A 11 10.74 13.93 46.95
CA LYS A 11 9.97 13.12 45.99
C LYS A 11 10.81 12.98 44.72
N THR A 12 11.10 11.75 44.30
CA THR A 12 11.58 11.42 42.96
C THR A 12 10.50 11.79 41.94
N PRO A 13 10.83 12.49 40.84
CA PRO A 13 9.88 12.73 39.76
C PRO A 13 9.49 11.39 39.10
N PRO A 14 8.26 11.26 38.56
CA PRO A 14 7.87 10.08 37.81
C PRO A 14 8.80 9.91 36.59
N SER A 15 9.18 8.67 36.33
CA SER A 15 9.92 8.30 35.12
C SER A 15 9.15 8.75 33.87
N PRO A 16 9.84 9.31 32.86
CA PRO A 16 9.18 9.76 31.63
C PRO A 16 8.51 8.55 30.96
N GLN A 17 7.24 8.74 30.56
CA GLN A 17 6.57 7.77 29.70
C GLN A 17 7.34 7.67 28.38
N PRO A 18 7.54 6.47 27.82
CA PRO A 18 8.16 6.32 26.52
C PRO A 18 7.32 7.08 25.48
N GLY A 19 7.99 7.86 24.64
CA GLY A 19 7.33 8.52 23.52
C GLY A 19 6.91 7.51 22.43
N PRO A 20 6.18 7.95 21.39
CA PRO A 20 5.59 7.09 20.35
C PRO A 20 6.58 6.18 19.60
N LEU A 21 7.89 6.50 19.62
CA LEU A 21 8.95 5.63 19.10
C LEU A 21 9.21 4.40 19.98
N GLY A 22 9.04 4.54 21.30
CA GLY A 22 9.12 3.44 22.25
C GLY A 22 8.02 2.41 22.01
N ASP A 23 6.80 2.86 21.72
CA ASP A 23 5.66 1.99 21.46
C ASP A 23 5.84 1.17 20.17
N ASN A 24 6.39 1.76 19.10
CA ASN A 24 6.66 1.05 17.84
C ASN A 24 7.83 0.04 17.96
N ALA A 25 8.90 0.39 18.68
CA ALA A 25 10.00 -0.53 18.95
C ALA A 25 9.58 -1.66 19.91
N GLN A 26 8.68 -1.37 20.85
CA GLN A 26 8.14 -2.33 21.79
C GLN A 26 7.12 -3.26 21.12
N ALA A 27 6.29 -2.75 20.20
CA ALA A 27 5.41 -3.55 19.35
C ALA A 27 6.20 -4.48 18.42
N PHE A 28 7.29 -4.00 17.83
CA PHE A 28 8.22 -4.84 17.05
C PHE A 28 8.91 -5.88 17.92
N GLY A 29 9.42 -5.50 19.10
CA GLY A 29 10.04 -6.42 20.05
C GLY A 29 9.07 -7.48 20.57
N GLN A 30 7.79 -7.13 20.76
CA GLN A 30 6.73 -8.07 21.11
C GLN A 30 6.36 -8.98 19.93
N ALA A 31 6.19 -8.45 18.71
CA ALA A 31 5.88 -9.26 17.53
C ALA A 31 7.01 -10.25 17.20
N VAL A 32 8.27 -9.82 17.30
CA VAL A 32 9.44 -10.69 17.16
C VAL A 32 9.49 -11.69 18.31
N GLY A 33 9.29 -11.23 19.56
CA GLY A 33 9.25 -12.10 20.73
C GLY A 33 8.16 -13.17 20.67
N ASP A 34 6.98 -12.84 20.17
CA ASP A 34 5.85 -13.73 20.02
C ASP A 34 6.01 -14.65 18.79
N ALA A 35 6.67 -14.17 17.71
CA ALA A 35 7.14 -15.03 16.64
C ALA A 35 8.18 -16.06 17.15
N PHE A 36 9.14 -15.64 17.97
CA PHE A 36 10.10 -16.55 18.61
C PHE A 36 9.46 -17.51 19.61
N LYS A 37 8.44 -17.09 20.38
CA LYS A 37 7.64 -17.99 21.23
C LYS A 37 6.81 -18.96 20.41
N SER A 38 6.27 -18.53 19.26
CA SER A 38 5.57 -19.44 18.35
C SER A 38 6.51 -20.52 17.83
N MET A 39 7.79 -20.18 17.57
CA MET A 39 8.82 -21.14 17.18
C MET A 39 9.19 -22.14 18.28
N ALA A 40 8.88 -21.86 19.55
CA ALA A 40 9.22 -22.72 20.69
C ALA A 40 8.39 -24.02 20.80
N GLY A 41 7.54 -24.33 19.81
CA GLY A 41 6.78 -25.58 19.72
C GLY A 41 6.74 -26.21 18.33
N MET A 42 7.53 -25.71 17.38
CA MET A 42 7.53 -26.19 16.00
C MET A 42 8.52 -27.34 15.82
N SER A 43 8.09 -28.42 15.16
CA SER A 43 8.98 -29.51 14.74
C SER A 43 9.58 -29.22 13.37
N LEU A 44 10.90 -29.38 13.27
CA LEU A 44 11.59 -29.60 12.01
C LEU A 44 11.81 -31.11 11.87
N PRO A 45 11.42 -31.74 10.75
CA PRO A 45 11.68 -33.15 10.53
C PRO A 45 13.18 -33.43 10.66
N LEU A 46 13.55 -34.41 11.50
CA LEU A 46 14.96 -34.72 11.76
C LEU A 46 15.73 -35.07 10.47
N GLN A 47 15.04 -35.68 9.50
CA GLN A 47 15.60 -35.99 8.18
C GLN A 47 15.95 -34.72 7.38
N ASP A 48 15.05 -33.73 7.35
CA ASP A 48 15.31 -32.46 6.68
C ASP A 48 16.41 -31.67 7.37
N LEU A 49 16.41 -31.62 8.70
CA LEU A 49 17.45 -30.95 9.48
C LEU A 49 18.83 -31.58 9.21
N THR A 50 18.90 -32.91 9.19
CA THR A 50 20.16 -33.63 8.90
C THR A 50 20.62 -33.37 7.47
N ARG A 51 19.71 -33.41 6.49
CA ARG A 51 20.01 -33.12 5.08
C ARG A 51 20.52 -31.69 4.90
N LEU A 52 19.84 -30.70 5.48
CA LEU A 52 20.22 -29.29 5.43
C LEU A 52 21.58 -29.06 6.11
N GLN A 53 21.82 -29.69 7.26
CA GLN A 53 23.10 -29.60 7.96
C GLN A 53 24.26 -30.18 7.12
N GLN A 54 24.07 -31.35 6.53
CA GLN A 54 25.09 -31.97 5.67
C GLN A 54 25.40 -31.10 4.45
N HIS A 55 24.37 -30.61 3.78
CA HIS A 55 24.52 -29.73 2.61
C HIS A 55 25.24 -28.42 2.97
N TYR A 56 24.84 -27.79 4.08
CA TYR A 56 25.48 -26.59 4.60
C TYR A 56 26.97 -26.78 4.90
N LEU A 57 27.33 -27.88 5.60
CA LEU A 57 28.72 -28.18 5.91
C LEU A 57 29.57 -28.39 4.65
N GLN A 58 29.00 -29.06 3.63
CA GLN A 58 29.68 -29.26 2.34
C GLN A 58 29.94 -27.92 1.65
N GLU A 59 28.92 -27.08 1.49
CA GLU A 59 29.06 -25.78 0.80
C GLU A 59 29.94 -24.80 1.58
N MET A 60 29.84 -24.78 2.91
CA MET A 60 30.71 -23.96 3.76
C MET A 60 32.18 -24.40 3.66
N THR A 61 32.44 -25.72 3.59
CA THR A 61 33.80 -26.24 3.38
C THR A 61 34.34 -25.84 2.01
N GLN A 62 33.52 -25.92 0.96
CA GLN A 62 33.90 -25.46 -0.37
C GLN A 62 34.24 -23.97 -0.38
N LEU A 63 33.42 -23.15 0.29
CA LEU A 63 33.61 -21.71 0.41
C LEU A 63 34.91 -21.35 1.15
N TRP A 64 35.25 -22.09 2.23
CA TRP A 64 36.54 -21.97 2.92
C TRP A 64 37.72 -22.35 2.03
N ASN A 65 37.63 -23.46 1.29
CA ASN A 65 38.69 -23.88 0.37
C ASN A 65 38.90 -22.87 -0.77
N GLN A 66 37.82 -22.27 -1.29
CA GLN A 66 37.89 -21.20 -2.29
C GLN A 66 38.60 -19.95 -1.73
N ALA A 67 38.30 -19.58 -0.48
CA ALA A 67 38.94 -18.43 0.18
C ALA A 67 40.44 -18.63 0.40
N LEU A 68 40.86 -19.87 0.65
CA LEU A 68 42.28 -20.24 0.81
C LEU A 68 43.01 -20.48 -0.52
N GLY A 69 42.34 -20.29 -1.67
CA GLY A 69 42.93 -20.50 -3.00
C GLY A 69 43.16 -21.96 -3.38
N ALA A 70 42.50 -22.90 -2.68
CA ALA A 70 42.66 -24.34 -2.85
C ALA A 70 41.69 -24.96 -3.89
N SER A 71 40.87 -24.14 -4.57
CA SER A 71 39.88 -24.58 -5.57
C SER A 71 39.58 -23.51 -6.62
N GLU A 72 38.76 -23.85 -7.64
CA GLU A 72 38.40 -22.97 -8.76
C GLU A 72 37.81 -21.62 -8.33
N GLN A 73 37.91 -20.63 -9.22
CA GLN A 73 37.38 -19.31 -8.98
C GLN A 73 35.88 -19.36 -8.67
N PRO A 74 35.44 -18.75 -7.55
CA PRO A 74 34.07 -18.84 -7.11
C PRO A 74 33.11 -18.10 -8.04
N ALA A 75 31.88 -18.59 -8.15
CA ALA A 75 30.84 -18.01 -8.98
C ALA A 75 30.63 -16.51 -8.69
N PRO A 76 30.24 -15.71 -9.70
CA PRO A 76 29.97 -14.29 -9.53
C PRO A 76 28.79 -14.08 -8.57
N LEU A 77 28.88 -13.03 -7.76
CA LEU A 77 27.79 -12.60 -6.88
C LEU A 77 26.64 -12.09 -7.76
N LYS A 78 25.52 -12.82 -7.78
CA LYS A 78 24.33 -12.46 -8.56
C LYS A 78 23.35 -11.56 -7.81
N ASP A 79 23.49 -11.48 -6.49
CA ASP A 79 22.64 -10.64 -5.63
C ASP A 79 22.96 -9.16 -5.86
N ARG A 80 21.93 -8.36 -6.09
CA ARG A 80 22.04 -6.93 -6.41
C ARG A 80 22.74 -6.14 -5.30
N ARG A 81 22.58 -6.54 -4.04
CA ARG A 81 23.20 -5.89 -2.86
C ARG A 81 24.72 -5.91 -2.91
N PHE A 82 25.30 -6.87 -3.65
CA PHE A 82 26.75 -7.05 -3.79
C PHE A 82 27.25 -6.82 -5.22
N SER A 83 26.51 -6.02 -6.01
CA SER A 83 26.81 -5.80 -7.43
C SER A 83 27.99 -4.85 -7.70
N ALA A 84 28.35 -4.00 -6.74
CA ALA A 84 29.46 -3.06 -6.89
C ALA A 84 30.82 -3.79 -6.96
N GLN A 85 31.75 -3.29 -7.78
CA GLN A 85 33.06 -3.92 -7.98
C GLN A 85 33.86 -4.07 -6.67
N ALA A 86 33.67 -3.15 -5.71
CA ALA A 86 34.33 -3.20 -4.39
C ALA A 86 34.06 -4.51 -3.63
N TRP A 87 32.89 -5.13 -3.82
CA TRP A 87 32.55 -6.42 -3.23
C TRP A 87 33.36 -7.57 -3.84
N ALA A 88 33.59 -7.54 -5.16
CA ALA A 88 34.34 -8.57 -5.86
C ALA A 88 35.86 -8.42 -5.69
N GLN A 89 36.36 -7.18 -5.57
CA GLN A 89 37.79 -6.87 -5.46
C GLN A 89 38.35 -7.09 -4.05
N ASN A 90 37.52 -7.06 -3.00
CA ASN A 90 37.93 -7.31 -1.63
C ASN A 90 37.66 -8.78 -1.25
N PRO A 91 38.68 -9.63 -1.06
CA PRO A 91 38.49 -11.06 -0.79
C PRO A 91 37.68 -11.35 0.48
N MET A 92 37.85 -10.54 1.54
CA MET A 92 37.10 -10.69 2.79
C MET A 92 35.64 -10.29 2.62
N ALA A 93 35.36 -9.23 1.87
CA ALA A 93 33.99 -8.81 1.57
C ALA A 93 33.27 -9.84 0.67
N ALA A 94 33.96 -10.36 -0.35
CA ALA A 94 33.45 -11.42 -1.21
C ALA A 94 33.13 -12.70 -0.41
N PHE A 95 34.01 -13.11 0.49
CA PHE A 95 33.76 -14.24 1.40
C PHE A 95 32.54 -14.00 2.28
N THR A 96 32.48 -12.84 2.93
CA THR A 96 31.37 -12.46 3.82
C THR A 96 30.04 -12.45 3.09
N ALA A 97 29.98 -11.87 1.88
CA ALA A 97 28.78 -11.84 1.05
C ALA A 97 28.33 -13.26 0.67
N ARG A 98 29.24 -14.15 0.28
CA ARG A 98 28.90 -15.54 -0.06
C ARG A 98 28.47 -16.36 1.15
N ALA A 99 29.15 -16.21 2.29
CA ALA A 99 28.77 -16.86 3.54
C ALA A 99 27.37 -16.40 3.98
N TYR A 100 27.08 -15.10 3.86
CA TYR A 100 25.75 -14.55 4.10
C TYR A 100 24.69 -15.18 3.17
N LEU A 101 24.93 -15.23 1.86
CA LEU A 101 23.98 -15.80 0.90
C LEU A 101 23.70 -17.30 1.16
N LEU A 102 24.74 -18.05 1.54
CA LEU A 102 24.60 -19.45 1.96
C LEU A 102 23.71 -19.56 3.21
N ASN A 103 24.03 -18.80 4.27
CA ASN A 103 23.24 -18.78 5.50
C ASN A 103 21.78 -18.39 5.25
N ALA A 104 21.56 -17.35 4.43
CA ALA A 104 20.25 -16.86 4.05
C ALA A 104 19.42 -17.96 3.37
N ARG A 105 20.00 -18.63 2.36
CA ARG A 105 19.33 -19.74 1.68
C ARG A 105 19.01 -20.87 2.65
N THR A 106 19.95 -21.30 3.47
CA THR A 106 19.74 -22.39 4.44
C THR A 106 18.65 -22.06 5.45
N LEU A 107 18.62 -20.83 5.98
CA LEU A 107 17.58 -20.41 6.91
C LEU A 107 16.20 -20.36 6.25
N MET A 108 16.12 -19.94 4.99
CA MET A 108 14.86 -19.99 4.23
C MET A 108 14.41 -21.42 3.96
N GLU A 109 15.33 -22.33 3.61
CA GLU A 109 15.03 -23.75 3.46
C GLU A 109 14.56 -24.38 4.77
N MET A 110 15.13 -23.97 5.92
CA MET A 110 14.65 -24.38 7.24
C MET A 110 13.24 -23.84 7.50
N ALA A 111 12.98 -22.56 7.22
CA ALA A 111 11.64 -21.98 7.35
C ALA A 111 10.60 -22.71 6.48
N GLU A 112 10.99 -23.12 5.27
CA GLU A 112 10.15 -23.92 4.37
C GLU A 112 10.00 -25.39 4.81
N ALA A 113 10.86 -25.90 5.69
CA ALA A 113 10.75 -27.25 6.24
C ALA A 113 9.94 -27.33 7.55
N VAL A 114 9.54 -26.19 8.13
CA VAL A 114 8.74 -26.15 9.35
C VAL A 114 7.37 -26.83 9.13
N GLU A 115 7.03 -27.77 10.01
CA GLU A 115 5.72 -28.40 10.07
C GLU A 115 4.74 -27.49 10.84
N ALA A 116 3.92 -26.75 10.10
CA ALA A 116 2.85 -25.92 10.64
C ALA A 116 1.73 -25.74 9.60
N ASP A 117 0.60 -25.15 10.01
CA ASP A 117 -0.40 -24.70 9.04
C ASP A 117 0.18 -23.61 8.12
N ALA A 118 -0.46 -23.40 6.96
CA ALA A 118 0.04 -22.51 5.92
C ALA A 118 0.29 -21.07 6.42
N LYS A 119 -0.56 -20.56 7.32
CA LYS A 119 -0.45 -19.19 7.84
C LYS A 119 0.70 -19.07 8.82
N THR A 120 0.85 -20.04 9.73
CA THR A 120 2.00 -20.09 10.64
C THR A 120 3.32 -20.25 9.88
N LYS A 121 3.36 -21.11 8.86
CA LYS A 121 4.55 -21.27 8.01
C LYS A 121 4.90 -19.98 7.26
N ALA A 122 3.89 -19.27 6.73
CA ALA A 122 4.09 -17.96 6.11
C ALA A 122 4.62 -16.91 7.10
N ARG A 123 4.15 -16.90 8.35
CA ARG A 123 4.67 -16.05 9.44
C ARG A 123 6.15 -16.32 9.72
N VAL A 124 6.53 -17.60 9.87
CA VAL A 124 7.93 -18.00 10.10
C VAL A 124 8.81 -17.58 8.93
N ARG A 125 8.39 -17.90 7.71
CA ARG A 125 9.10 -17.52 6.49
C ARG A 125 9.31 -16.02 6.41
N PHE A 126 8.27 -15.24 6.69
CA PHE A 126 8.37 -13.78 6.73
C PHE A 126 9.36 -13.31 7.79
N ALA A 127 9.25 -13.79 9.04
CA ALA A 127 10.15 -13.40 10.12
C ALA A 127 11.63 -13.74 9.82
N VAL A 128 11.88 -14.92 9.25
CA VAL A 128 13.23 -15.34 8.82
C VAL A 128 13.74 -14.46 7.70
N GLN A 129 12.92 -14.16 6.69
CA GLN A 129 13.29 -13.24 5.62
C GLN A 129 13.64 -11.84 6.15
N GLN A 130 12.83 -11.29 7.07
CA GLN A 130 13.11 -10.00 7.71
C GLN A 130 14.46 -10.01 8.45
N TRP A 131 14.75 -11.08 9.18
CA TRP A 131 16.02 -11.24 9.89
C TRP A 131 17.21 -11.34 8.93
N ILE A 132 17.07 -12.14 7.86
CA ILE A 132 18.08 -12.29 6.81
C ILE A 132 18.39 -10.94 6.19
N ASP A 133 17.38 -10.15 5.83
CA ASP A 133 17.60 -8.87 5.17
C ASP A 133 18.21 -7.84 6.11
N ALA A 134 17.79 -7.81 7.38
CA ALA A 134 18.39 -6.96 8.41
C ALA A 134 19.86 -7.31 8.69
N ALA A 135 20.20 -8.60 8.68
CA ALA A 135 21.55 -9.10 8.92
C ALA A 135 22.48 -8.99 7.70
N SER A 136 22.02 -8.43 6.57
CA SER A 136 22.86 -8.28 5.38
C SER A 136 24.14 -7.48 5.69
N PRO A 137 25.33 -7.99 5.31
CA PRO A 137 26.60 -7.27 5.47
C PRO A 137 26.61 -5.89 4.82
N SER A 138 25.81 -5.70 3.76
CA SER A 138 25.68 -4.40 3.09
C SER A 138 25.15 -3.30 4.01
N ASN A 139 24.42 -3.64 5.07
CA ASN A 139 23.74 -2.68 5.93
C ASN A 139 24.67 -2.06 7.00
N PHE A 140 25.90 -2.57 7.14
CA PHE A 140 26.82 -2.18 8.19
C PHE A 140 28.08 -1.55 7.60
N LEU A 141 28.42 -0.32 8.01
CA LEU A 141 29.62 0.39 7.53
C LEU A 141 30.90 -0.46 7.68
N ALA A 142 31.02 -1.20 8.78
CA ALA A 142 32.18 -2.05 9.06
C ALA A 142 32.37 -3.21 8.06
N LEU A 143 31.30 -3.63 7.39
CA LEU A 143 31.29 -4.77 6.46
C LEU A 143 31.01 -4.36 5.01
N ASN A 144 30.67 -3.10 4.75
CA ASN A 144 30.33 -2.59 3.44
C ASN A 144 31.54 -1.90 2.77
N PRO A 145 32.26 -2.57 1.85
CA PRO A 145 33.46 -2.01 1.21
C PRO A 145 33.16 -0.81 0.33
N GLU A 146 31.95 -0.71 -0.23
CA GLU A 146 31.53 0.43 -1.06
C GLU A 146 31.35 1.69 -0.20
N ALA A 147 30.69 1.57 0.95
CA ALA A 147 30.55 2.68 1.89
C ALA A 147 31.90 3.10 2.50
N GLN A 148 32.78 2.14 2.80
CA GLN A 148 34.15 2.41 3.26
C GLN A 148 34.97 3.16 2.21
N GLN A 149 34.92 2.71 0.95
CA GLN A 149 35.59 3.38 -0.16
C GLN A 149 35.08 4.80 -0.31
N LYS A 150 33.76 5.02 -0.27
CA LYS A 150 33.15 6.36 -0.35
C LYS A 150 33.56 7.26 0.82
N ALA A 151 33.66 6.71 2.03
CA ALA A 151 34.14 7.44 3.20
C ALA A 151 35.59 7.88 3.05
N ILE A 152 36.45 7.04 2.48
CA ILE A 152 37.85 7.37 2.20
C ILE A 152 37.93 8.45 1.11
N GLU A 153 37.24 8.26 -0.01
CA GLU A 153 37.20 9.21 -1.14
C GLU A 153 36.68 10.60 -0.75
N SER A 154 35.69 10.64 0.15
CA SER A 154 35.09 11.89 0.65
C SER A 154 35.79 12.46 1.90
N GLN A 155 36.88 11.85 2.37
CA GLN A 155 37.57 12.22 3.61
C GLN A 155 36.62 12.27 4.83
N GLY A 156 35.63 11.36 4.88
CA GLY A 156 34.66 11.22 5.96
C GLY A 156 33.41 12.11 5.83
N GLN A 157 33.34 13.00 4.83
CA GLN A 157 32.16 13.86 4.63
C GLN A 157 30.88 13.07 4.35
N SER A 158 30.97 11.92 3.66
CA SER A 158 29.80 11.05 3.42
C SER A 158 29.16 10.55 4.71
N ILE A 159 29.97 10.15 5.69
CA ILE A 159 29.49 9.64 6.98
C ILE A 159 28.88 10.79 7.80
N ALA A 160 29.53 11.96 7.82
CA ALA A 160 29.01 13.13 8.53
C ALA A 160 27.62 13.51 8.01
N LYS A 161 27.47 13.58 6.68
CA LYS A 161 26.19 13.87 6.04
C LYS A 161 25.15 12.76 6.30
N GLY A 162 25.55 11.49 6.25
CA GLY A 162 24.66 10.37 6.56
C GLY A 162 24.13 10.40 8.00
N LEU A 163 24.98 10.81 8.96
CA LEU A 163 24.57 11.00 10.35
C LEU A 163 23.63 12.19 10.54
N GLU A 164 23.88 13.31 9.84
CA GLU A 164 22.97 14.45 9.82
C GLU A 164 21.58 14.06 9.30
N GLN A 165 21.53 13.28 8.22
CA GLN A 165 20.30 12.75 7.64
C GLN A 165 19.58 11.79 8.62
N LEU A 166 20.30 10.89 9.28
CA LEU A 166 19.73 10.01 10.29
C LEU A 166 19.13 10.80 11.48
N LEU A 167 19.83 11.84 11.96
CA LEU A 167 19.33 12.69 13.03
C LEU A 167 18.11 13.51 12.62
N ALA A 168 18.04 13.96 11.36
CA ALA A 168 16.85 14.61 10.81
C ALA A 168 15.66 13.63 10.76
N ASP A 169 15.88 12.40 10.28
CA ASP A 169 14.87 11.35 10.21
C ASP A 169 14.33 10.96 11.60
N ILE A 170 15.22 10.88 12.61
CA ILE A 170 14.80 10.65 14.01
C ILE A 170 13.91 11.79 14.53
N ARG A 171 14.21 13.05 14.17
CA ARG A 171 13.44 14.20 14.63
C ARG A 171 12.06 14.29 13.99
N GLN A 172 11.92 13.94 12.72
CA GLN A 172 10.63 13.95 12.02
C GLN A 172 9.77 12.70 12.31
N GLY A 173 10.36 11.63 12.85
CA GLY A 173 9.64 10.44 13.30
C GLY A 173 9.37 9.40 12.22
N HIS A 174 9.89 9.59 11.00
CA HIS A 174 9.85 8.62 9.91
C HIS A 174 11.09 8.72 9.01
N MET A 175 11.31 7.71 8.17
CA MET A 175 12.43 7.62 7.25
C MET A 175 12.17 8.44 5.96
N SER A 176 13.03 9.39 5.59
CA SER A 176 12.87 10.22 4.38
C SER A 176 13.26 9.49 3.09
N GLN A 177 12.41 8.62 2.55
CA GLN A 177 12.77 7.87 1.34
C GLN A 177 12.89 8.72 0.06
N THR A 178 12.49 9.99 0.10
CA THR A 178 12.63 11.00 -0.96
C THR A 178 12.93 12.35 -0.33
N ASP A 179 13.50 13.27 -1.12
CA ASP A 179 13.47 14.69 -0.74
C ASP A 179 12.02 15.19 -0.79
N GLU A 180 11.42 15.42 0.37
CA GLU A 180 10.03 15.91 0.49
C GLU A 180 9.93 17.43 0.29
N THR A 181 11.04 18.16 0.44
CA THR A 181 11.05 19.64 0.35
C THR A 181 10.78 20.13 -1.06
N VAL A 182 10.99 19.25 -2.05
CA VAL A 182 10.72 19.56 -3.45
C VAL A 182 9.25 19.44 -3.81
N PHE A 183 8.41 18.75 -3.03
CA PHE A 183 7.01 18.49 -3.37
C PHE A 183 6.04 19.26 -2.46
N GLU A 184 5.01 19.83 -3.09
CA GLU A 184 3.95 20.56 -2.42
C GLU A 184 2.62 20.32 -3.15
N VAL A 185 1.67 19.75 -2.42
CA VAL A 185 0.32 19.43 -2.91
C VAL A 185 -0.43 20.70 -3.34
N GLY A 186 -0.81 20.75 -4.61
CA GLY A 186 -1.45 21.88 -5.28
C GLY A 186 -0.48 22.85 -5.95
N ARG A 187 0.84 22.66 -5.82
CA ARG A 187 1.86 23.47 -6.51
C ARG A 187 2.57 22.69 -7.61
N ASN A 188 3.02 21.47 -7.31
CA ASN A 188 3.72 20.61 -8.27
C ASN A 188 3.34 19.13 -8.20
N VAL A 189 2.49 18.76 -7.25
CA VAL A 189 1.77 17.48 -7.18
C VAL A 189 0.27 17.81 -7.05
N ALA A 190 -0.64 17.01 -7.59
CA ALA A 190 -2.09 17.30 -7.57
C ALA A 190 -2.44 18.64 -8.23
N THR A 191 -1.95 18.84 -9.45
CA THR A 191 -2.00 20.14 -10.15
C THR A 191 -2.99 20.16 -11.32
N THR A 192 -3.76 19.10 -11.55
CA THR A 192 -4.78 19.13 -12.60
C THR A 192 -5.87 20.12 -12.22
N GLU A 193 -6.14 21.08 -13.11
CA GLU A 193 -7.09 22.17 -12.85
C GLU A 193 -8.50 21.61 -12.60
N GLY A 194 -9.09 21.99 -11.48
CA GLY A 194 -10.41 21.53 -11.05
C GLY A 194 -10.98 22.43 -9.96
N THR A 195 -12.14 22.06 -9.45
CA THR A 195 -12.88 22.86 -8.46
C THR A 195 -13.64 21.94 -7.52
N VAL A 196 -13.55 22.21 -6.22
CA VAL A 196 -14.42 21.59 -5.22
C VAL A 196 -15.84 22.09 -5.44
N VAL A 197 -16.77 21.17 -5.72
CA VAL A 197 -18.18 21.46 -6.02
C VAL A 197 -19.14 21.01 -4.91
N PHE A 198 -18.65 20.18 -3.98
CA PHE A 198 -19.37 19.75 -2.80
C PHE A 198 -18.39 19.41 -1.68
N GLU A 199 -18.83 19.55 -0.44
CA GLU A 199 -18.09 19.09 0.73
C GLU A 199 -19.05 18.71 1.86
N ASN A 200 -18.63 17.75 2.68
CA ASN A 200 -19.23 17.40 3.97
C ASN A 200 -18.14 17.05 4.97
N GLU A 201 -18.50 16.48 6.12
CA GLU A 201 -17.53 16.16 7.18
C GLU A 201 -16.44 15.15 6.78
N LEU A 202 -16.71 14.27 5.80
CA LEU A 202 -15.81 13.18 5.41
C LEU A 202 -15.10 13.38 4.08
N MET A 203 -15.62 14.20 3.16
CA MET A 203 -15.01 14.38 1.84
C MET A 203 -15.31 15.72 1.18
N GLN A 204 -14.41 16.10 0.27
CA GLN A 204 -14.63 17.07 -0.79
C GLN A 204 -14.84 16.34 -2.11
N LEU A 205 -15.79 16.78 -2.94
CA LEU A 205 -15.97 16.30 -4.29
C LEU A 205 -15.41 17.32 -5.27
N ILE A 206 -14.42 16.90 -6.07
CA ILE A 206 -13.73 17.76 -7.04
C ILE A 206 -14.27 17.45 -8.44
N GLU A 207 -14.69 18.47 -9.18
CA GLU A 207 -14.93 18.39 -10.63
C GLU A 207 -13.71 18.95 -11.36
N TYR A 208 -13.14 18.17 -12.28
CA TYR A 208 -11.98 18.61 -13.06
C TYR A 208 -12.40 19.38 -14.32
N LYS A 209 -11.63 20.41 -14.65
CA LYS A 209 -11.89 21.26 -15.81
C LYS A 209 -11.68 20.45 -17.10
N PRO A 210 -12.64 20.45 -18.04
CA PRO A 210 -12.47 19.79 -19.33
C PRO A 210 -11.25 20.32 -20.10
N LEU A 211 -10.44 19.41 -20.65
CA LEU A 211 -9.30 19.74 -21.52
C LEU A 211 -9.61 19.55 -23.02
N THR A 212 -10.88 19.28 -23.35
CA THR A 212 -11.38 19.05 -24.71
C THR A 212 -12.64 19.87 -24.94
N ALA A 213 -12.92 20.24 -26.21
CA ALA A 213 -14.12 21.00 -26.55
C ALA A 213 -15.42 20.19 -26.39
N GLN A 214 -15.32 18.85 -26.47
CA GLN A 214 -16.42 17.92 -26.28
C GLN A 214 -16.02 16.81 -25.32
N VAL A 215 -16.91 16.48 -24.40
CA VAL A 215 -16.76 15.38 -23.44
C VAL A 215 -17.82 14.31 -23.67
N HIS A 216 -17.61 13.11 -23.15
CA HIS A 216 -18.67 12.10 -23.10
C HIS A 216 -19.83 12.55 -22.21
N GLU A 217 -21.06 12.25 -22.63
CA GLU A 217 -22.27 12.69 -21.92
C GLU A 217 -22.40 12.09 -20.52
N ARG A 218 -21.97 10.83 -20.34
CA ARG A 218 -21.90 10.19 -19.02
C ARG A 218 -20.57 10.54 -18.35
N PRO A 219 -20.58 11.18 -17.17
CA PRO A 219 -19.37 11.48 -16.44
C PRO A 219 -18.70 10.20 -15.91
N ILE A 220 -17.57 10.39 -15.24
CA ILE A 220 -16.94 9.36 -14.43
C ILE A 220 -16.64 9.88 -13.03
N LEU A 221 -16.96 9.09 -12.01
CA LEU A 221 -16.62 9.35 -10.61
C LEU A 221 -15.49 8.43 -10.16
N PHE A 222 -14.43 8.99 -9.61
CA PHE A 222 -13.39 8.22 -8.94
C PHE A 222 -13.63 8.23 -7.43
N VAL A 223 -13.50 7.06 -6.82
CA VAL A 223 -13.48 6.81 -5.38
C VAL A 223 -12.08 6.25 -5.04
N PRO A 224 -11.12 7.13 -4.74
CA PRO A 224 -9.77 6.76 -4.31
C PRO A 224 -9.80 6.08 -2.92
N PRO A 225 -8.70 5.46 -2.48
CA PRO A 225 -8.59 4.96 -1.11
C PRO A 225 -8.61 6.12 -0.10
N CYS A 226 -9.12 5.83 1.10
CA CYS A 226 -8.97 6.70 2.28
C CYS A 226 -7.72 6.34 3.12
N ILE A 227 -6.99 5.29 2.71
CA ILE A 227 -5.64 4.95 3.17
C ILE A 227 -4.65 5.66 2.24
N ASN A 228 -3.87 6.59 2.80
CA ASN A 228 -3.16 7.64 2.06
C ASN A 228 -4.12 8.52 1.24
N LYS A 229 -3.58 9.53 0.56
CA LYS A 229 -4.37 10.57 -0.10
C LYS A 229 -4.67 10.26 -1.57
N TYR A 230 -5.71 10.88 -2.12
CA TYR A 230 -6.16 10.57 -3.48
C TYR A 230 -5.15 10.89 -4.59
N TYR A 231 -4.20 11.81 -4.33
CA TYR A 231 -3.35 12.38 -5.37
C TYR A 231 -2.32 11.40 -5.94
N ILE A 232 -2.28 10.15 -5.48
CA ILE A 232 -1.64 9.06 -6.25
C ILE A 232 -2.21 8.91 -7.65
N LEU A 233 -3.48 9.30 -7.85
CA LEU A 233 -4.14 9.33 -9.15
C LEU A 233 -3.89 10.65 -9.92
N ASP A 234 -3.32 11.66 -9.27
CA ASP A 234 -2.98 12.97 -9.85
C ASP A 234 -1.62 13.45 -9.33
N LEU A 235 -0.55 12.70 -9.59
CA LEU A 235 0.79 13.04 -9.10
C LEU A 235 1.31 14.28 -9.83
N GLN A 236 2.17 14.10 -10.83
CA GLN A 236 2.62 15.14 -11.73
C GLN A 236 1.86 15.07 -13.06
N PRO A 237 1.88 16.12 -13.90
CA PRO A 237 1.18 16.11 -15.18
C PRO A 237 1.49 14.88 -16.05
N ASP A 238 2.74 14.42 -16.04
CA ASP A 238 3.21 13.30 -16.88
C ASP A 238 2.80 11.90 -16.39
N ASN A 239 2.26 11.79 -15.17
CA ASN A 239 1.85 10.52 -14.57
C ASN A 239 0.51 10.62 -13.82
N SER A 240 -0.32 11.59 -14.19
CA SER A 240 -1.68 11.75 -13.66
C SER A 240 -2.70 10.98 -14.50
N VAL A 241 -3.34 9.97 -13.90
CA VAL A 241 -4.46 9.25 -14.54
C VAL A 241 -5.71 10.14 -14.58
N ILE A 242 -5.87 11.04 -13.61
CA ILE A 242 -6.93 12.05 -13.57
C ILE A 242 -6.81 12.96 -14.80
N ARG A 243 -5.63 13.55 -15.04
CA ARG A 243 -5.36 14.38 -16.22
C ARG A 243 -5.59 13.59 -17.51
N TYR A 244 -5.02 12.39 -17.61
CA TYR A 244 -5.19 11.52 -18.78
C TYR A 244 -6.68 11.28 -19.09
N THR A 245 -7.49 10.98 -18.07
CA THR A 245 -8.93 10.73 -18.22
C THR A 245 -9.68 11.96 -18.75
N VAL A 246 -9.31 13.16 -18.28
CA VAL A 246 -9.86 14.43 -18.77
C VAL A 246 -9.43 14.69 -20.22
N GLU A 247 -8.19 14.37 -20.58
CA GLU A 247 -7.66 14.48 -21.96
C GLU A 247 -8.35 13.51 -22.92
N GLN A 248 -8.77 12.32 -22.45
CA GLN A 248 -9.64 11.41 -23.23
C GLN A 248 -11.08 11.94 -23.40
N GLY A 249 -11.38 13.09 -22.81
CA GLY A 249 -12.66 13.78 -22.93
C GLY A 249 -13.76 13.16 -22.07
N HIS A 250 -13.43 12.74 -20.85
CA HIS A 250 -14.41 12.42 -19.82
C HIS A 250 -14.61 13.63 -18.88
N ARG A 251 -15.88 13.88 -18.51
CA ARG A 251 -16.19 14.78 -17.39
C ARG A 251 -15.93 14.03 -16.08
N LEU A 252 -14.89 14.42 -15.37
CA LEU A 252 -14.34 13.66 -14.24
C LEU A 252 -14.66 14.32 -12.89
N PHE A 253 -15.14 13.50 -11.95
CA PHE A 253 -15.30 13.84 -10.56
C PHE A 253 -14.44 12.93 -9.68
N VAL A 254 -13.89 13.45 -8.58
CA VAL A 254 -13.05 12.67 -7.65
C VAL A 254 -13.44 12.96 -6.21
N VAL A 255 -13.61 11.91 -5.41
CA VAL A 255 -13.75 12.01 -3.95
C VAL A 255 -12.37 12.26 -3.32
N SER A 256 -12.24 13.36 -2.60
CA SER A 256 -11.08 13.69 -1.76
C SER A 256 -11.46 13.54 -0.30
N TRP A 257 -11.06 12.42 0.31
CA TRP A 257 -11.31 12.14 1.72
C TRP A 257 -10.64 13.17 2.64
N ARG A 258 -11.32 13.52 3.73
CA ARG A 258 -10.75 14.29 4.85
C ARG A 258 -9.78 13.42 5.64
N ASN A 259 -8.72 14.02 6.19
CA ASN A 259 -7.89 13.32 7.16
C ASN A 259 -8.57 13.40 8.54
N PRO A 260 -9.02 12.27 9.14
CA PRO A 260 -9.76 12.31 10.39
C PRO A 260 -8.95 12.90 11.55
N ASP A 261 -9.56 13.83 12.27
CA ASP A 261 -9.14 14.28 13.59
C ASP A 261 -10.04 13.66 14.68
N GLU A 262 -9.82 14.02 15.94
CA GLU A 262 -10.57 13.47 17.08
C GLU A 262 -12.08 13.72 16.97
N SER A 263 -12.54 14.73 16.20
CA SER A 263 -13.98 14.97 16.00
C SER A 263 -14.64 13.90 15.12
N LEU A 264 -13.86 13.13 14.38
CA LEU A 264 -14.32 12.07 13.48
C LEU A 264 -13.97 10.66 13.98
N ALA A 265 -13.39 10.53 15.17
CA ALA A 265 -12.97 9.25 15.74
C ALA A 265 -14.09 8.21 15.85
N ALA A 266 -15.35 8.66 15.98
CA ALA A 266 -16.52 7.80 16.07
C ALA A 266 -17.11 7.36 14.72
N LYS A 267 -16.65 7.90 13.58
CA LYS A 267 -17.21 7.57 12.26
C LYS A 267 -17.02 6.09 11.95
N THR A 268 -18.06 5.49 11.40
CA THR A 268 -18.17 4.05 11.14
C THR A 268 -17.97 3.74 9.66
N TRP A 269 -17.91 2.45 9.32
CA TRP A 269 -17.96 2.01 7.92
C TRP A 269 -19.20 2.54 7.20
N ASP A 270 -20.37 2.46 7.84
CA ASP A 270 -21.64 2.94 7.27
C ASP A 270 -21.61 4.45 6.98
N ASP A 271 -20.99 5.26 7.85
CA ASP A 271 -20.83 6.70 7.62
C ASP A 271 -19.95 6.96 6.39
N TYR A 272 -18.87 6.20 6.21
CA TYR A 272 -18.01 6.29 5.04
C TYR A 272 -18.74 5.92 3.75
N ILE A 273 -19.64 4.94 3.79
CA ILE A 273 -20.47 4.58 2.64
C ILE A 273 -21.51 5.68 2.36
N ALA A 274 -22.23 6.13 3.38
CA ALA A 274 -23.33 7.08 3.26
C ALA A 274 -22.88 8.49 2.88
N GLU A 275 -21.93 9.05 3.62
CA GLU A 275 -21.42 10.40 3.41
C GLU A 275 -20.31 10.46 2.34
N GLY A 276 -19.73 9.31 1.97
CA GLY A 276 -18.75 9.19 0.89
C GLY A 276 -19.38 8.92 -0.48
N PRO A 277 -19.28 7.70 -1.03
CA PRO A 277 -19.71 7.38 -2.39
C PRO A 277 -21.22 7.53 -2.60
N LEU A 278 -22.09 7.22 -1.63
CA LEU A 278 -23.54 7.40 -1.84
C LEU A 278 -23.88 8.88 -2.05
N LYS A 279 -23.33 9.76 -1.21
CA LYS A 279 -23.51 11.20 -1.38
C LYS A 279 -22.82 11.75 -2.63
N ALA A 280 -21.62 11.28 -2.95
CA ALA A 280 -20.93 11.68 -4.17
C ALA A 280 -21.73 11.29 -5.43
N ILE A 281 -22.34 10.11 -5.45
CA ILE A 281 -23.19 9.66 -6.56
C ILE A 281 -24.39 10.60 -6.73
N GLU A 282 -25.12 10.90 -5.65
CA GLU A 282 -26.25 11.85 -5.66
C GLU A 282 -25.84 13.20 -6.25
N VAL A 283 -24.74 13.78 -5.73
CA VAL A 283 -24.25 15.09 -6.18
C VAL A 283 -23.84 15.07 -7.66
N VAL A 284 -23.20 14.01 -8.15
CA VAL A 284 -22.85 13.88 -9.57
C VAL A 284 -24.11 13.78 -10.43
N GLN A 285 -25.14 13.05 -9.99
CA GLN A 285 -26.43 13.00 -10.70
C GLN A 285 -27.07 14.39 -10.77
N ASP A 286 -27.08 15.13 -9.67
CA ASP A 286 -27.64 16.48 -9.60
C ASP A 286 -26.89 17.48 -10.49
N ILE A 287 -25.55 17.42 -10.49
CA ILE A 287 -24.70 18.30 -11.31
C ILE A 287 -24.83 17.99 -12.81
N THR A 288 -24.91 16.71 -13.17
CA THR A 288 -24.82 16.29 -14.58
C THR A 288 -26.17 16.00 -15.24
N GLY A 289 -27.23 15.78 -14.45
CA GLY A 289 -28.52 15.29 -14.91
C GLY A 289 -28.49 13.83 -15.42
N GLN A 290 -27.37 13.12 -15.27
CA GLN A 290 -27.22 11.75 -15.74
C GLN A 290 -27.66 10.76 -14.66
N ALA A 291 -28.72 9.99 -14.92
CA ALA A 291 -29.18 8.96 -14.00
C ALA A 291 -28.15 7.82 -13.83
N GLN A 292 -27.41 7.50 -14.90
CA GLN A 292 -26.36 6.49 -14.89
C GLN A 292 -25.05 7.03 -15.45
N PHE A 293 -23.93 6.71 -14.80
CA PHE A 293 -22.60 7.15 -15.22
C PHE A 293 -21.51 6.17 -14.79
N ASN A 294 -20.28 6.38 -15.28
CA ASN A 294 -19.18 5.46 -15.04
C ASN A 294 -18.56 5.71 -13.66
N MET A 295 -18.02 4.68 -13.03
CA MET A 295 -17.38 4.82 -11.73
C MET A 295 -16.08 4.04 -11.68
N LEU A 296 -15.11 4.53 -10.94
CA LEU A 296 -13.83 3.90 -10.71
C LEU A 296 -13.54 3.88 -9.21
N GLY A 297 -13.12 2.73 -8.69
CA GLY A 297 -12.59 2.60 -7.34
C GLY A 297 -11.17 2.07 -7.38
N PHE A 298 -10.32 2.58 -6.49
CA PHE A 298 -8.92 2.18 -6.37
C PHE A 298 -8.62 1.67 -4.96
N CYS A 299 -7.97 0.51 -4.85
CA CYS A 299 -7.63 -0.13 -3.56
C CYS A 299 -8.90 -0.26 -2.68
N VAL A 300 -8.85 0.14 -1.40
CA VAL A 300 -10.00 0.13 -0.49
C VAL A 300 -11.16 1.01 -0.98
N GLY A 301 -10.88 2.04 -1.80
CA GLY A 301 -11.90 2.86 -2.44
C GLY A 301 -12.78 2.05 -3.41
N GLY A 302 -12.24 1.00 -4.04
CA GLY A 302 -13.03 0.05 -4.83
C GLY A 302 -13.91 -0.87 -4.00
N THR A 303 -13.44 -1.29 -2.81
CA THR A 303 -14.25 -2.05 -1.86
C THR A 303 -15.40 -1.18 -1.35
N ILE A 304 -15.12 0.06 -0.94
CA ILE A 304 -16.10 1.06 -0.50
C ILE A 304 -17.14 1.35 -1.61
N LEU A 305 -16.68 1.64 -2.83
CA LEU A 305 -17.57 1.89 -3.97
C LEU A 305 -18.47 0.67 -4.27
N THR A 306 -17.92 -0.54 -4.25
CA THR A 306 -18.69 -1.75 -4.53
C THR A 306 -19.76 -1.99 -3.46
N THR A 307 -19.42 -1.81 -2.18
CA THR A 307 -20.39 -1.90 -1.08
C THR A 307 -21.49 -0.85 -1.24
N ALA A 308 -21.15 0.39 -1.57
CA ALA A 308 -22.13 1.45 -1.83
C ALA A 308 -23.09 1.11 -2.98
N LEU A 309 -22.56 0.57 -4.09
CA LEU A 309 -23.38 0.14 -5.22
C LEU A 309 -24.28 -1.06 -4.88
N ALA A 310 -23.83 -1.98 -4.03
CA ALA A 310 -24.65 -3.08 -3.54
C ALA A 310 -25.79 -2.59 -2.62
N VAL A 311 -25.52 -1.61 -1.74
CA VAL A 311 -26.56 -0.93 -0.93
C VAL A 311 -27.60 -0.27 -1.85
N LEU A 312 -27.17 0.44 -2.89
CA LEU A 312 -28.10 1.04 -3.86
C LEU A 312 -28.89 -0.01 -4.64
N ALA A 313 -28.26 -1.13 -5.02
CA ALA A 313 -28.93 -2.24 -5.69
C ALA A 313 -30.03 -2.86 -4.82
N ALA A 314 -29.79 -3.04 -3.52
CA ALA A 314 -30.79 -3.50 -2.55
C ALA A 314 -31.97 -2.52 -2.44
N ARG A 315 -31.69 -1.22 -2.54
CA ARG A 315 -32.71 -0.14 -2.62
C ARG A 315 -33.39 0.00 -3.99
N GLY A 316 -33.09 -0.90 -4.94
CA GLY A 316 -33.67 -0.89 -6.29
C GLY A 316 -33.05 0.15 -7.25
N GLN A 317 -31.93 0.76 -6.90
CA GLN A 317 -31.23 1.78 -7.69
C GLN A 317 -30.00 1.20 -8.39
N GLN A 318 -29.71 1.65 -9.60
CA GLN A 318 -28.60 1.14 -10.43
C GLN A 318 -27.88 2.31 -11.13
N PRO A 319 -27.16 3.17 -10.42
CA PRO A 319 -26.56 4.39 -10.99
C PRO A 319 -25.29 4.14 -11.82
N ALA A 320 -24.70 2.95 -11.75
CA ALA A 320 -23.48 2.63 -12.48
C ALA A 320 -23.78 2.22 -13.93
N SER A 321 -23.30 2.99 -14.90
CA SER A 321 -23.25 2.59 -16.31
C SER A 321 -22.10 1.59 -16.57
N SER A 322 -21.01 1.72 -15.81
CA SER A 322 -19.89 0.78 -15.76
C SER A 322 -19.10 1.00 -14.47
N VAL A 323 -18.35 -0.02 -14.03
CA VAL A 323 -17.52 0.03 -12.82
C VAL A 323 -16.10 -0.41 -13.17
N THR A 324 -15.10 0.40 -12.80
CA THR A 324 -13.68 0.05 -12.87
C THR A 324 -13.16 -0.21 -11.46
N LEU A 325 -12.49 -1.33 -11.23
CA LEU A 325 -11.82 -1.66 -9.98
C LEU A 325 -10.32 -1.80 -10.24
N LEU A 326 -9.52 -0.92 -9.64
CA LEU A 326 -8.07 -0.91 -9.75
C LEU A 326 -7.46 -1.48 -8.48
N THR A 327 -6.75 -2.61 -8.59
CA THR A 327 -6.07 -3.31 -7.47
C THR A 327 -6.95 -3.35 -6.22
N THR A 328 -8.16 -3.90 -6.36
CA THR A 328 -9.18 -3.95 -5.31
C THR A 328 -9.46 -5.39 -4.90
N LEU A 329 -9.62 -5.61 -3.60
CA LEU A 329 -10.12 -6.86 -3.04
C LEU A 329 -11.62 -6.77 -2.80
N LEU A 330 -12.37 -7.73 -3.34
CA LEU A 330 -13.75 -8.04 -2.92
C LEU A 330 -13.82 -9.39 -2.20
N ASP A 331 -12.94 -10.32 -2.58
CA ASP A 331 -12.68 -11.56 -1.87
C ASP A 331 -11.33 -11.47 -1.14
N PHE A 332 -11.37 -11.55 0.18
CA PHE A 332 -10.22 -11.42 1.08
C PHE A 332 -9.69 -12.79 1.54
N SER A 333 -9.88 -13.87 0.76
CA SER A 333 -9.44 -15.21 1.17
C SER A 333 -7.92 -15.33 1.29
N ASP A 334 -7.17 -14.74 0.35
CA ASP A 334 -5.71 -14.61 0.45
C ASP A 334 -5.34 -13.15 0.24
N THR A 335 -5.09 -12.43 1.33
CA THR A 335 -4.76 -10.99 1.31
C THR A 335 -3.25 -10.73 1.21
N GLY A 336 -2.52 -11.75 0.76
CA GLY A 336 -1.06 -11.71 0.66
C GLY A 336 -0.41 -11.64 2.04
N ILE A 337 0.63 -10.82 2.13
CA ILE A 337 1.46 -10.70 3.33
C ILE A 337 0.70 -10.09 4.52
N LEU A 338 -0.39 -9.35 4.28
CA LEU A 338 -1.20 -8.77 5.35
C LEU A 338 -1.87 -9.84 6.22
N ASP A 339 -2.23 -10.98 5.63
CA ASP A 339 -2.92 -12.06 6.36
C ASP A 339 -2.12 -12.52 7.59
N ILE A 340 -0.79 -12.48 7.52
CA ILE A 340 0.07 -12.92 8.63
C ILE A 340 -0.11 -12.04 9.87
N PHE A 341 -0.53 -10.79 9.72
CA PHE A 341 -0.71 -9.83 10.81
C PHE A 341 -2.15 -9.75 11.34
N VAL A 342 -3.10 -10.45 10.71
CA VAL A 342 -4.51 -10.41 11.08
C VAL A 342 -4.93 -11.73 11.73
N ASP A 343 -5.25 -11.69 13.01
CA ASP A 343 -5.91 -12.79 13.74
C ASP A 343 -6.90 -12.25 14.77
N GLU A 344 -7.75 -13.14 15.29
CA GLU A 344 -8.82 -12.79 16.23
C GLU A 344 -8.31 -12.01 17.45
N PRO A 345 -7.21 -12.41 18.15
CA PRO A 345 -6.67 -11.62 19.25
C PRO A 345 -6.25 -10.19 18.85
N MET A 346 -5.61 -10.03 17.69
CA MET A 346 -5.20 -8.71 17.19
C MET A 346 -6.42 -7.83 16.89
N VAL A 347 -7.44 -8.37 16.23
CA VAL A 347 -8.68 -7.64 15.94
C VAL A 347 -9.39 -7.23 17.23
N GLN A 348 -9.54 -8.14 18.19
CA GLN A 348 -10.15 -7.84 19.49
C GLN A 348 -9.36 -6.76 20.25
N MET A 349 -8.03 -6.80 20.20
CA MET A 349 -7.19 -5.76 20.79
C MET A 349 -7.48 -4.39 20.17
N ARG A 350 -7.61 -4.30 18.84
CA ARG A 350 -7.96 -3.04 18.15
C ARG A 350 -9.36 -2.56 18.52
N GLU A 351 -10.33 -3.46 18.61
CA GLU A 351 -11.69 -3.12 19.05
C GLU A 351 -11.74 -2.57 20.47
N MET A 352 -10.97 -3.16 21.38
CA MET A 352 -10.90 -2.74 22.78
C MET A 352 -10.08 -1.45 22.99
N THR A 353 -9.29 -1.00 22.01
CA THR A 353 -8.41 0.17 22.14
C THR A 353 -8.90 1.38 21.37
N ILE A 354 -9.40 1.20 20.14
CA ILE A 354 -9.85 2.30 19.26
C ILE A 354 -11.25 2.07 18.68
N GLY A 355 -11.83 0.89 18.87
CA GLY A 355 -13.16 0.55 18.34
C GLY A 355 -14.30 1.33 18.99
N ALA A 356 -15.52 1.14 18.46
CA ALA A 356 -16.71 1.86 18.92
C ALA A 356 -17.01 1.65 20.42
N GLU A 357 -16.73 0.45 20.92
CA GLU A 357 -17.00 0.01 22.30
C GLU A 357 -15.75 0.02 23.18
N ALA A 358 -14.66 0.65 22.74
CA ALA A 358 -13.45 0.76 23.56
C ALA A 358 -13.76 1.47 24.89
N PRO A 359 -13.18 1.05 26.04
CA PRO A 359 -13.48 1.66 27.34
C PRO A 359 -13.18 3.16 27.43
N SER A 360 -12.25 3.66 26.61
CA SER A 360 -11.90 5.08 26.48
C SER A 360 -12.77 5.85 25.49
N GLY A 361 -13.75 5.20 24.86
CA GLY A 361 -14.47 5.69 23.69
C GLY A 361 -13.72 5.45 22.37
N PRO A 362 -14.37 5.74 21.23
CA PRO A 362 -13.77 5.56 19.91
C PRO A 362 -12.48 6.37 19.74
N GLY A 363 -11.46 5.75 19.16
CA GLY A 363 -10.16 6.36 18.91
C GLY A 363 -9.84 6.50 17.42
N LEU A 364 -8.62 6.94 17.13
CA LEU A 364 -8.08 6.97 15.77
C LEU A 364 -6.97 5.94 15.62
N LEU A 365 -6.98 5.23 14.49
CA LEU A 365 -5.76 4.62 13.99
C LEU A 365 -4.88 5.72 13.40
N LYS A 366 -3.69 5.91 13.98
CA LYS A 366 -2.78 6.98 13.55
C LYS A 366 -2.07 6.59 12.24
N GLY A 367 -1.94 7.54 11.32
CA GLY A 367 -1.37 7.28 9.98
C GLY A 367 0.03 6.66 10.00
N GLY A 368 0.85 6.99 11.01
CA GLY A 368 2.17 6.39 11.20
C GLY A 368 2.15 4.87 11.39
N GLU A 369 1.09 4.31 11.99
CA GLU A 369 0.94 2.85 12.16
C GLU A 369 0.69 2.14 10.82
N LEU A 370 -0.16 2.72 9.98
CA LEU A 370 -0.41 2.21 8.63
C LEU A 370 0.82 2.37 7.74
N ALA A 371 1.46 3.54 7.78
CA ALA A 371 2.66 3.82 7.00
C ALA A 371 3.79 2.84 7.33
N ALA A 372 3.98 2.52 8.62
CA ALA A 372 4.91 1.49 9.05
C ALA A 372 4.53 0.14 8.45
N THR A 373 3.27 -0.29 8.61
CA THR A 373 2.77 -1.57 8.07
C THR A 373 3.06 -1.69 6.57
N PHE A 374 2.63 -0.74 5.74
CA PHE A 374 2.85 -0.78 4.29
C PHE A 374 4.33 -0.66 3.89
N SER A 375 5.14 0.08 4.65
CA SER A 375 6.59 0.14 4.42
C SER A 375 7.25 -1.22 4.65
N PHE A 376 6.81 -1.97 5.66
CA PHE A 376 7.28 -3.33 5.93
C PHE A 376 6.82 -4.37 4.90
N LEU A 377 5.76 -4.09 4.14
CA LEU A 377 5.31 -5.00 3.08
C LEU A 377 6.10 -4.85 1.76
N ARG A 378 6.89 -3.79 1.62
CA ARG A 378 7.72 -3.61 0.42
C ARG A 378 8.86 -4.63 0.41
N PRO A 379 9.34 -5.03 -0.78
CA PRO A 379 10.59 -5.78 -0.88
C PRO A 379 11.67 -5.09 -0.05
N ASN A 380 12.24 -5.81 0.93
CA ASN A 380 13.19 -5.26 1.90
C ASN A 380 14.39 -4.58 1.25
N ASP A 381 14.76 -4.98 0.03
CA ASP A 381 15.78 -4.33 -0.78
C ASP A 381 15.51 -2.82 -0.97
N LEU A 382 14.25 -2.37 -1.07
CA LEU A 382 13.93 -0.95 -1.21
C LEU A 382 14.21 -0.15 0.07
N VAL A 383 14.01 -0.74 1.25
CA VAL A 383 14.29 -0.11 2.55
C VAL A 383 15.78 -0.09 2.83
N TRP A 384 16.48 -1.23 2.63
CA TRP A 384 17.90 -1.32 2.93
C TRP A 384 18.77 -0.57 1.92
N ASN A 385 18.38 -0.49 0.65
CA ASN A 385 19.08 0.38 -0.31
C ASN A 385 19.07 1.84 0.13
N TYR A 386 17.96 2.30 0.72
CA TYR A 386 17.90 3.65 1.28
C TYR A 386 18.82 3.82 2.49
N VAL A 387 18.78 2.89 3.45
CA VAL A 387 19.67 2.92 4.63
C VAL A 387 21.14 2.98 4.21
N VAL A 388 21.53 2.17 3.23
CA VAL A 388 22.90 2.13 2.72
C VAL A 388 23.26 3.42 1.98
N GLY A 389 22.43 3.89 1.04
CA GLY A 389 22.71 5.11 0.28
C GLY A 389 22.72 6.35 1.16
N ASN A 390 21.66 6.57 1.93
CA ASN A 390 21.47 7.77 2.72
C ASN A 390 22.41 7.78 3.93
N TYR A 391 22.30 6.81 4.83
CA TYR A 391 23.02 6.88 6.10
C TYR A 391 24.48 6.46 6.02
N LEU A 392 24.84 5.50 5.15
CA LEU A 392 26.24 5.05 5.03
C LEU A 392 27.05 5.83 4.00
N LYS A 393 26.42 6.26 2.89
CA LYS A 393 27.11 6.98 1.80
C LYS A 393 26.83 8.49 1.75
N GLY A 394 25.93 9.01 2.60
CA GLY A 394 25.56 10.43 2.61
C GLY A 394 24.89 10.89 1.32
N GLU A 395 24.33 9.96 0.55
CA GLU A 395 23.62 10.26 -0.68
C GLU A 395 22.27 10.88 -0.33
N THR A 396 21.80 11.83 -1.13
CA THR A 396 20.43 12.35 -0.97
C THR A 396 19.50 11.47 -1.80
N PRO A 397 18.39 10.96 -1.25
CA PRO A 397 17.45 10.16 -2.02
C PRO A 397 16.92 10.98 -3.21
N PRO A 398 16.77 10.38 -4.40
CA PRO A 398 16.24 11.10 -5.54
C PRO A 398 14.80 11.59 -5.25
N PRO A 399 14.39 12.76 -5.79
CA PRO A 399 13.02 13.22 -5.65
C PRO A 399 12.10 12.24 -6.39
N PHE A 400 11.26 11.55 -5.64
CA PHE A 400 10.36 10.55 -6.15
C PHE A 400 8.96 10.77 -5.57
N ASP A 401 8.07 11.24 -6.44
CA ASP A 401 6.69 11.61 -6.11
C ASP A 401 5.89 10.47 -5.45
N LEU A 402 6.11 9.22 -5.87
CA LEU A 402 5.45 8.05 -5.25
C LEU A 402 5.86 7.86 -3.79
N LEU A 403 7.10 8.19 -3.44
CA LEU A 403 7.60 8.07 -2.07
C LEU A 403 7.07 9.22 -1.20
N TYR A 404 6.95 10.42 -1.78
CA TYR A 404 6.30 11.56 -1.12
C TYR A 404 4.83 11.27 -0.80
N TRP A 405 4.09 10.72 -1.77
CA TRP A 405 2.71 10.27 -1.53
C TRP A 405 2.62 9.22 -0.40
N ASN A 406 3.61 8.33 -0.34
CA ASN A 406 3.59 7.25 0.64
C ASN A 406 3.88 7.74 2.06
N SER A 407 4.74 8.75 2.24
CA SER A 407 4.99 9.37 3.55
C SER A 407 3.83 10.26 4.00
N ASP A 408 3.07 10.83 3.07
CA ASP A 408 1.88 11.64 3.35
C ASP A 408 0.65 10.79 3.74
N SER A 409 0.72 10.30 4.98
CA SER A 409 -0.20 9.32 5.57
C SER A 409 -1.54 9.93 5.98
N THR A 410 -2.55 9.08 6.23
CA THR A 410 -3.87 9.48 6.73
C THR A 410 -4.24 8.68 7.98
N ASN A 411 -4.97 9.31 8.91
CA ASN A 411 -5.61 8.61 10.02
C ASN A 411 -6.86 7.86 9.52
N LEU A 412 -7.35 6.91 10.32
CA LEU A 412 -8.67 6.31 10.13
C LEU A 412 -9.44 6.30 11.46
N PRO A 413 -10.78 6.51 11.44
CA PRO A 413 -11.61 6.30 12.61
C PRO A 413 -11.54 4.85 13.05
N GLY A 414 -11.34 4.62 14.34
CA GLY A 414 -11.16 3.29 14.89
C GLY A 414 -12.36 2.35 14.64
N PRO A 415 -13.63 2.79 14.78
CA PRO A 415 -14.79 1.97 14.42
C PRO A 415 -14.80 1.52 12.95
N MET A 416 -14.52 2.44 12.02
CA MET A 416 -14.42 2.14 10.59
C MET A 416 -13.30 1.13 10.31
N TYR A 417 -12.12 1.34 10.89
CA TYR A 417 -10.98 0.45 10.71
C TYR A 417 -11.21 -0.94 11.30
N CYS A 418 -11.71 -1.03 12.54
CA CYS A 418 -12.01 -2.31 13.19
C CYS A 418 -13.07 -3.10 12.40
N TRP A 419 -14.11 -2.44 11.90
CA TRP A 419 -15.10 -3.06 11.02
C TRP A 419 -14.45 -3.62 9.75
N TYR A 420 -13.62 -2.82 9.08
CA TYR A 420 -12.89 -3.22 7.88
C TYR A 420 -12.00 -4.45 8.12
N LEU A 421 -11.26 -4.46 9.23
CA LEU A 421 -10.38 -5.55 9.61
C LEU A 421 -11.16 -6.84 9.95
N ARG A 422 -12.20 -6.74 10.79
CA ARG A 422 -13.01 -7.88 11.23
C ARG A 422 -13.78 -8.50 10.06
N HIS A 423 -14.59 -7.71 9.38
CA HIS A 423 -15.56 -8.24 8.43
C HIS A 423 -14.94 -8.59 7.08
N LEU A 424 -13.85 -7.93 6.69
CA LEU A 424 -13.21 -8.19 5.40
C LEU A 424 -11.96 -9.06 5.55
N TYR A 425 -10.92 -8.61 6.24
CA TYR A 425 -9.68 -9.41 6.32
C TYR A 425 -9.84 -10.69 7.13
N LEU A 426 -10.47 -10.62 8.30
CA LEU A 426 -10.54 -11.77 9.20
C LEU A 426 -11.66 -12.74 8.81
N GLN A 427 -12.88 -12.22 8.59
CA GLN A 427 -14.07 -13.05 8.37
C GLN A 427 -14.47 -13.18 6.90
N ASN A 428 -13.93 -12.32 6.02
CA ASN A 428 -14.18 -12.32 4.58
C ASN A 428 -15.67 -12.47 4.23
N GLU A 429 -16.50 -11.62 4.82
CA GLU A 429 -17.95 -11.72 4.76
C GLU A 429 -18.54 -11.04 3.52
N LEU A 430 -17.84 -10.08 2.90
CA LEU A 430 -18.31 -9.38 1.69
C LEU A 430 -18.53 -10.32 0.49
N ARG A 431 -17.77 -11.42 0.41
CA ARG A 431 -17.95 -12.43 -0.65
C ARG A 431 -19.21 -13.27 -0.50
N ILE A 432 -19.86 -13.23 0.67
CA ILE A 432 -21.02 -14.07 0.99
C ILE A 432 -22.27 -13.20 0.81
N PRO A 433 -23.09 -13.43 -0.24
CA PRO A 433 -24.28 -12.61 -0.50
C PRO A 433 -25.19 -12.50 0.71
N GLY A 434 -25.48 -11.27 1.10
CA GLY A 434 -26.39 -10.91 2.19
C GLY A 434 -25.87 -11.13 3.61
N ARG A 435 -24.59 -11.51 3.75
CA ARG A 435 -23.97 -11.72 5.07
C ARG A 435 -23.73 -10.41 5.82
N LEU A 436 -23.30 -9.37 5.11
CA LEU A 436 -23.06 -8.06 5.67
C LEU A 436 -24.30 -7.18 5.58
N THR A 437 -24.56 -6.42 6.64
CA THR A 437 -25.52 -5.32 6.64
C THR A 437 -24.76 -4.01 6.65
N THR A 438 -25.06 -3.13 5.70
CA THR A 438 -24.43 -1.80 5.57
C THR A 438 -25.49 -0.77 5.19
N CYS A 439 -25.53 0.34 5.90
CA CYS A 439 -26.53 1.40 5.76
C CYS A 439 -27.98 0.86 5.80
N GLY A 440 -28.22 -0.14 6.65
CA GLY A 440 -29.53 -0.81 6.81
C GLY A 440 -29.87 -1.85 5.74
N GLU A 441 -29.02 -2.06 4.73
CA GLU A 441 -29.27 -2.98 3.62
C GLU A 441 -28.38 -4.22 3.69
N SER A 442 -28.91 -5.36 3.26
CA SER A 442 -28.16 -6.59 3.09
C SER A 442 -27.32 -6.51 1.80
N VAL A 443 -26.00 -6.65 1.92
CA VAL A 443 -25.05 -6.42 0.83
C VAL A 443 -24.88 -7.68 -0.03
N ASP A 444 -25.19 -7.57 -1.32
CA ASP A 444 -24.90 -8.58 -2.34
C ASP A 444 -24.22 -7.92 -3.56
N VAL A 445 -22.92 -8.18 -3.75
CA VAL A 445 -22.16 -7.70 -4.91
C VAL A 445 -22.75 -8.20 -6.23
N GLY A 446 -23.34 -9.40 -6.24
CA GLY A 446 -24.00 -9.99 -7.39
C GLY A 446 -25.28 -9.26 -7.82
N ALA A 447 -25.82 -8.35 -7.00
CA ALA A 447 -27.01 -7.56 -7.32
C ALA A 447 -26.71 -6.30 -8.17
N ILE A 448 -25.43 -5.94 -8.32
CA ILE A 448 -25.00 -4.78 -9.11
C ILE A 448 -25.14 -5.08 -10.61
N LYS A 449 -25.91 -4.26 -11.34
CA LYS A 449 -26.20 -4.42 -12.77
C LYS A 449 -25.37 -3.46 -13.62
N ALA A 450 -24.07 -3.72 -13.69
CA ALA A 450 -23.15 -2.95 -14.53
C ALA A 450 -22.06 -3.87 -15.15
N PRO A 451 -21.46 -3.50 -16.29
CA PRO A 451 -20.22 -4.11 -16.75
C PRO A 451 -19.04 -3.67 -15.87
N PHE A 452 -18.14 -4.61 -15.57
CA PHE A 452 -16.95 -4.37 -14.75
C PHE A 452 -15.65 -4.46 -15.56
N TYR A 453 -14.74 -3.53 -15.31
CA TYR A 453 -13.33 -3.59 -15.69
C TYR A 453 -12.51 -3.79 -14.42
N LEU A 454 -11.76 -4.89 -14.34
CA LEU A 454 -10.93 -5.24 -13.21
C LEU A 454 -9.46 -5.18 -13.63
N TYR A 455 -8.67 -4.43 -12.88
CA TYR A 455 -7.23 -4.33 -13.07
C TYR A 455 -6.49 -4.84 -11.85
N ALA A 456 -5.41 -5.59 -12.07
CA ALA A 456 -4.43 -5.93 -11.04
C ALA A 456 -3.00 -5.81 -11.56
N SER A 457 -2.01 -5.66 -10.68
CA SER A 457 -0.60 -5.65 -11.08
C SER A 457 0.07 -6.99 -10.71
N ARG A 458 0.84 -7.57 -11.63
CA ARG A 458 1.41 -8.92 -11.52
C ARG A 458 2.31 -9.11 -10.30
N GLU A 459 3.09 -8.08 -9.95
CA GLU A 459 4.06 -8.12 -8.83
C GLU A 459 3.51 -7.35 -7.61
N ASP A 460 2.19 -7.22 -7.51
CA ASP A 460 1.53 -6.56 -6.37
C ASP A 460 1.53 -7.49 -5.15
N HIS A 461 2.19 -7.03 -4.07
CA HIS A 461 2.27 -7.75 -2.81
C HIS A 461 1.24 -7.26 -1.78
N ILE A 462 0.56 -6.14 -2.07
CA ILE A 462 -0.47 -5.55 -1.21
C ILE A 462 -1.84 -6.12 -1.61
N VAL A 463 -2.13 -6.14 -2.90
CA VAL A 463 -3.33 -6.76 -3.48
C VAL A 463 -2.87 -7.79 -4.51
N PRO A 464 -2.62 -9.05 -4.08
CA PRO A 464 -2.22 -10.11 -5.00
C PRO A 464 -3.17 -10.21 -6.19
N TRP A 465 -2.63 -10.34 -7.39
CA TRP A 465 -3.42 -10.24 -8.62
C TRP A 465 -4.43 -11.39 -8.76
N ASP A 466 -4.13 -12.56 -8.20
CA ASP A 466 -5.02 -13.71 -8.11
C ASP A 466 -6.17 -13.47 -7.14
N ALA A 467 -5.92 -12.77 -6.03
CA ALA A 467 -6.96 -12.29 -5.13
C ALA A 467 -7.88 -11.26 -5.79
N ALA A 468 -7.32 -10.30 -6.52
CA ALA A 468 -8.10 -9.39 -7.34
C ALA A 468 -8.90 -10.14 -8.43
N TYR A 469 -8.30 -11.16 -9.07
CA TYR A 469 -8.96 -12.00 -10.07
C TYR A 469 -10.18 -12.75 -9.51
N ARG A 470 -10.12 -13.25 -8.27
CA ARG A 470 -11.28 -13.90 -7.61
C ARG A 470 -12.51 -13.01 -7.50
N SER A 471 -12.34 -11.69 -7.46
CA SER A 471 -13.45 -10.73 -7.50
C SER A 471 -14.35 -10.91 -8.74
N THR A 472 -13.81 -11.45 -9.84
CA THR A 472 -14.59 -11.79 -11.04
C THR A 472 -15.70 -12.81 -10.78
N GLN A 473 -15.55 -13.68 -9.78
CA GLN A 473 -16.51 -14.72 -9.42
C GLN A 473 -17.70 -14.17 -8.62
N MET A 474 -17.54 -13.01 -7.99
CA MET A 474 -18.59 -12.33 -7.23
C MET A 474 -19.52 -11.49 -8.11
N ILE A 475 -19.08 -11.15 -9.33
CA ILE A 475 -19.81 -10.27 -10.24
C ILE A 475 -20.56 -11.10 -11.29
N LYS A 476 -21.88 -10.95 -11.39
CA LYS A 476 -22.72 -11.70 -12.35
C LYS A 476 -22.68 -11.14 -13.79
N GLY A 477 -22.40 -9.85 -13.96
CA GLY A 477 -22.44 -9.14 -15.24
C GLY A 477 -21.27 -9.42 -16.19
N LYS A 478 -21.21 -8.61 -17.27
CA LYS A 478 -20.04 -8.56 -18.18
C LYS A 478 -18.81 -8.10 -17.40
N LYS A 479 -17.68 -8.75 -17.67
CA LYS A 479 -16.42 -8.51 -16.95
C LYS A 479 -15.26 -8.49 -17.94
N ARG A 480 -14.31 -7.60 -17.72
CA ARG A 480 -13.00 -7.58 -18.37
C ARG A 480 -11.94 -7.58 -17.28
N PHE A 481 -11.01 -8.52 -17.32
CA PHE A 481 -9.85 -8.53 -16.43
C PHE A 481 -8.60 -8.19 -17.23
N VAL A 482 -7.77 -7.31 -16.69
CA VAL A 482 -6.49 -6.89 -17.25
C VAL A 482 -5.43 -6.94 -16.16
N MET A 483 -4.26 -7.45 -16.50
CA MET A 483 -3.13 -7.51 -15.58
C MET A 483 -2.00 -6.62 -16.09
N GLY A 484 -1.56 -5.64 -15.32
CA GLY A 484 -0.36 -4.86 -15.65
C GLY A 484 0.90 -5.49 -15.08
N ALA A 485 2.06 -5.22 -15.68
CA ALA A 485 3.35 -5.56 -15.08
C ALA A 485 3.68 -4.65 -13.87
N SER A 486 4.73 -5.01 -13.11
CA SER A 486 5.21 -4.28 -11.92
C SER A 486 4.31 -4.43 -10.68
N GLY A 487 4.72 -3.83 -9.57
CA GLY A 487 3.98 -3.84 -8.29
C GLY A 487 2.89 -2.78 -8.15
N HIS A 488 2.23 -2.76 -6.98
CA HIS A 488 1.01 -2.01 -6.65
C HIS A 488 0.87 -0.65 -7.36
N ILE A 489 1.76 0.30 -7.05
CA ILE A 489 1.68 1.66 -7.59
C ILE A 489 2.32 1.77 -8.98
N ALA A 490 3.50 1.17 -9.19
CA ALA A 490 4.25 1.30 -10.43
C ALA A 490 3.62 0.57 -11.63
N GLY A 491 2.70 -0.37 -11.37
CA GLY A 491 1.85 -1.00 -12.38
C GLY A 491 0.60 -0.18 -12.68
N VAL A 492 -0.13 0.25 -11.64
CA VAL A 492 -1.33 1.09 -11.78
C VAL A 492 -0.99 2.43 -12.43
N ILE A 493 0.04 3.11 -11.95
CA ILE A 493 0.50 4.42 -12.44
C ILE A 493 1.55 4.22 -13.54
N ASN A 494 1.09 3.80 -14.71
CA ASN A 494 1.93 3.59 -15.89
C ASN A 494 1.44 4.47 -17.05
N PRO A 495 1.90 5.73 -17.19
CA PRO A 495 1.41 6.62 -18.24
C PRO A 495 1.82 6.16 -19.65
N PRO A 496 0.90 6.19 -20.64
CA PRO A 496 1.15 5.65 -21.98
C PRO A 496 2.27 6.39 -22.73
N ALA A 497 2.39 7.71 -22.54
CA ALA A 497 3.42 8.53 -23.18
C ALA A 497 4.85 8.05 -22.89
N LYS A 498 5.09 7.35 -21.77
CA LYS A 498 6.43 6.84 -21.43
C LYS A 498 6.79 5.54 -22.15
N GLY A 499 5.83 4.85 -22.77
CA GLY A 499 6.06 3.62 -23.53
C GLY A 499 6.71 2.48 -22.73
N LYS A 500 6.54 2.47 -21.40
CA LYS A 500 7.18 1.49 -20.50
C LYS A 500 6.27 0.30 -20.23
N ARG A 501 6.90 -0.83 -19.91
CA ARG A 501 6.27 -2.08 -19.44
C ARG A 501 5.34 -2.71 -20.49
N HIS A 502 4.44 -3.56 -20.01
CA HIS A 502 3.47 -4.32 -20.76
C HIS A 502 2.28 -4.68 -19.85
N TYR A 503 1.22 -5.21 -20.43
CA TYR A 503 0.03 -5.72 -19.75
C TYR A 503 -0.51 -6.96 -20.46
N TRP A 504 -1.31 -7.76 -19.77
CA TRP A 504 -1.91 -8.98 -20.29
C TRP A 504 -3.43 -8.84 -20.39
N THR A 505 -3.99 -9.39 -21.45
CA THR A 505 -5.45 -9.51 -21.62
C THR A 505 -5.83 -10.89 -22.11
N HIS A 506 -7.05 -11.32 -21.78
CA HIS A 506 -7.67 -12.51 -22.35
C HIS A 506 -9.16 -12.27 -22.52
N ASP A 507 -9.72 -12.75 -23.64
CA ASP A 507 -11.14 -12.50 -23.98
C ASP A 507 -12.12 -13.30 -23.12
N ARG A 508 -11.64 -14.33 -22.42
CA ARG A 508 -12.45 -15.18 -21.56
C ARG A 508 -11.91 -15.16 -20.14
N LEU A 509 -12.84 -15.20 -19.19
CA LEU A 509 -12.52 -15.48 -17.80
C LEU A 509 -12.71 -16.98 -17.58
N VAL A 510 -11.64 -17.64 -17.13
CA VAL A 510 -11.67 -19.03 -16.70
C VAL A 510 -11.67 -19.09 -15.17
N GLU A 511 -11.94 -20.25 -14.60
CA GLU A 511 -12.12 -20.38 -13.14
C GLU A 511 -10.84 -20.04 -12.35
N SER A 512 -9.69 -20.58 -12.76
CA SER A 512 -8.42 -20.34 -12.06
C SER A 512 -7.69 -19.10 -12.60
N ALA A 513 -7.11 -18.32 -11.68
CA ALA A 513 -6.28 -17.17 -12.02
C ALA A 513 -5.07 -17.61 -12.87
N GLN A 514 -4.40 -18.70 -12.50
CA GLN A 514 -3.27 -19.24 -13.27
C GLN A 514 -3.68 -19.67 -14.68
N GLY A 515 -4.83 -20.34 -14.85
CA GLY A 515 -5.32 -20.71 -16.17
C GLY A 515 -5.66 -19.50 -17.05
N TRP A 516 -6.10 -18.39 -16.45
CA TRP A 516 -6.28 -17.13 -17.17
C TRP A 516 -4.94 -16.58 -17.66
N LEU A 517 -3.92 -16.56 -16.80
CA LEU A 517 -2.58 -16.08 -17.14
C LEU A 517 -1.94 -16.93 -18.24
N ASP A 518 -2.04 -18.25 -18.17
CA ASP A 518 -1.48 -19.17 -19.16
C ASP A 518 -2.07 -18.96 -20.56
N ALA A 519 -3.31 -18.47 -20.64
CA ALA A 519 -4.01 -18.17 -21.89
C ALA A 519 -3.96 -16.69 -22.31
N ALA A 520 -3.41 -15.81 -21.46
CA ALA A 520 -3.40 -14.38 -21.69
C ALA A 520 -2.36 -13.96 -22.73
N ARG A 521 -2.67 -12.90 -23.46
CA ARG A 521 -1.77 -12.30 -24.44
C ARG A 521 -1.10 -11.09 -23.83
N GLU A 522 0.22 -11.00 -23.98
CA GLU A 522 0.99 -9.84 -23.56
C GLU A 522 0.93 -8.72 -24.62
N HIS A 523 0.76 -7.49 -24.17
CA HIS A 523 0.69 -6.28 -24.98
C HIS A 523 1.73 -5.27 -24.47
N PRO A 524 2.56 -4.69 -25.34
CA PRO A 524 3.53 -3.69 -24.91
C PRO A 524 2.85 -2.39 -24.49
N GLY A 525 3.46 -1.66 -23.56
CA GLY A 525 3.02 -0.33 -23.13
C GLY A 525 2.05 -0.33 -21.95
N SER A 526 1.23 0.71 -21.89
CA SER A 526 0.32 0.97 -20.76
C SER A 526 -1.08 0.40 -20.98
N TRP A 527 -1.59 -0.26 -19.93
CA TRP A 527 -2.98 -0.71 -19.84
C TRP A 527 -4.00 0.44 -19.83
N TRP A 528 -3.59 1.69 -19.55
CA TRP A 528 -4.49 2.85 -19.57
C TRP A 528 -5.18 3.02 -20.92
N THR A 529 -4.52 2.64 -22.02
CA THR A 529 -5.07 2.69 -23.37
C THR A 529 -6.22 1.70 -23.55
N ASP A 530 -6.03 0.46 -23.09
CA ASP A 530 -7.08 -0.56 -23.06
C ASP A 530 -8.28 -0.13 -22.21
N TRP A 531 -8.02 0.44 -21.03
CA TRP A 531 -9.06 0.94 -20.15
C TRP A 531 -9.81 2.14 -20.75
N SER A 532 -9.11 3.11 -21.36
CA SER A 532 -9.77 4.26 -22.00
C SER A 532 -10.66 3.85 -23.16
N ASP A 533 -10.22 2.89 -23.98
CA ASP A 533 -11.01 2.36 -25.09
C ASP A 533 -12.27 1.65 -24.58
N TRP A 534 -12.13 0.83 -23.54
CA TRP A 534 -13.26 0.18 -22.88
C TRP A 534 -14.21 1.20 -22.26
N LEU A 535 -13.69 2.22 -21.57
CA LEU A 535 -14.48 3.24 -20.89
C LEU A 535 -15.27 4.09 -21.88
N ALA A 536 -14.67 4.48 -23.00
CA ALA A 536 -15.32 5.25 -24.06
C ALA A 536 -16.58 4.54 -24.58
N SER A 537 -16.56 3.20 -24.69
CA SER A 537 -17.72 2.42 -25.13
C SER A 537 -18.91 2.45 -24.15
N HIS A 538 -18.69 2.86 -22.89
CA HIS A 538 -19.72 2.96 -21.85
C HIS A 538 -20.14 4.40 -21.53
N ALA A 539 -19.48 5.40 -22.12
CA ALA A 539 -19.62 6.80 -21.75
C ALA A 539 -20.66 7.59 -22.57
N GLY A 540 -21.32 6.94 -23.54
CA GLY A 540 -22.33 7.56 -24.40
C GLY A 540 -21.72 8.50 -25.45
N LYS A 541 -22.59 9.27 -26.13
CA LYS A 541 -22.16 10.18 -27.20
C LYS A 541 -21.32 11.35 -26.65
N LYS A 542 -20.55 12.00 -27.52
CA LYS A 542 -19.87 13.27 -27.19
C LYS A 542 -20.89 14.41 -27.16
N VAL A 543 -20.73 15.31 -26.20
CA VAL A 543 -21.50 16.55 -25.99
C VAL A 543 -20.54 17.71 -25.75
N ALA A 544 -21.00 18.95 -25.92
CA ALA A 544 -20.18 20.11 -25.62
C ALA A 544 -19.72 20.10 -24.15
N ALA A 545 -18.45 20.43 -23.90
CA ALA A 545 -17.91 20.50 -22.55
C ALA A 545 -18.66 21.56 -21.71
N PRO A 546 -18.93 21.29 -20.41
CA PRO A 546 -19.52 22.29 -19.53
C PRO A 546 -18.59 23.51 -19.40
N LYS A 547 -19.18 24.71 -19.43
CA LYS A 547 -18.42 25.98 -19.38
C LYS A 547 -18.04 26.41 -17.96
N SER A 548 -18.70 25.84 -16.95
CA SER A 548 -18.51 26.16 -15.54
C SER A 548 -18.63 24.88 -14.70
N PRO A 549 -17.84 24.73 -13.63
CA PRO A 549 -17.97 23.61 -12.70
C PRO A 549 -19.25 23.74 -11.85
N GLY A 550 -19.75 22.61 -11.38
CA GLY A 550 -20.92 22.49 -10.53
C GLY A 550 -22.23 22.79 -11.26
N ASN A 551 -23.23 23.23 -10.50
CA ASN A 551 -24.52 23.70 -11.01
C ASN A 551 -25.07 24.81 -10.09
N ARG A 552 -26.37 25.15 -10.23
CA ARG A 552 -27.01 26.18 -9.39
C ARG A 552 -27.06 25.82 -7.89
N GLN A 553 -27.18 24.53 -7.56
CA GLN A 553 -27.27 24.00 -6.19
C GLN A 553 -25.87 23.74 -5.61
N HIS A 554 -24.98 23.16 -6.41
CA HIS A 554 -23.60 22.82 -6.07
C HIS A 554 -22.66 23.87 -6.68
N LYS A 555 -22.55 25.00 -6.01
CA LYS A 555 -21.68 26.10 -6.46
C LYS A 555 -20.21 25.76 -6.21
N PRO A 556 -19.29 26.30 -7.03
CA PRO A 556 -17.85 26.27 -6.74
C PRO A 556 -17.53 26.73 -5.32
N ILE A 557 -16.72 25.96 -4.59
CA ILE A 557 -16.28 26.27 -3.22
C ILE A 557 -14.84 26.81 -3.25
N GLU A 558 -13.89 26.01 -3.72
CA GLU A 558 -12.48 26.38 -3.82
C GLU A 558 -11.79 25.62 -4.97
N PRO A 559 -10.65 26.09 -5.48
CA PRO A 559 -9.89 25.37 -6.51
C PRO A 559 -9.39 24.01 -6.02
N ALA A 560 -9.28 23.04 -6.95
CA ALA A 560 -8.51 21.83 -6.72
C ALA A 560 -7.05 22.19 -6.31
N PRO A 561 -6.38 21.41 -5.46
CA PRO A 561 -6.76 20.06 -5.04
C PRO A 561 -7.68 19.99 -3.81
N GLY A 562 -8.21 21.14 -3.35
CA GLY A 562 -9.00 21.27 -2.12
C GLY A 562 -8.12 21.40 -0.87
N ARG A 563 -8.74 21.70 0.27
CA ARG A 563 -8.06 21.86 1.57
C ARG A 563 -7.92 20.55 2.35
N TYR A 564 -8.84 19.60 2.20
CA TYR A 564 -8.80 18.32 2.94
C TYR A 564 -7.55 17.50 2.62
N VAL A 565 -7.12 17.48 1.36
CA VAL A 565 -5.90 16.77 0.97
C VAL A 565 -4.62 17.39 1.54
N LYS A 566 -4.67 18.65 2.00
CA LYS A 566 -3.52 19.35 2.57
C LYS A 566 -3.38 19.14 4.08
N GLU A 567 -4.38 18.52 4.71
CA GLU A 567 -4.37 18.19 6.13
C GLU A 567 -3.32 17.10 6.42
N LYS A 568 -2.53 17.30 7.47
CA LYS A 568 -1.54 16.32 7.95
C LYS A 568 -2.19 15.38 8.96
N ALA A 569 -1.65 14.16 9.07
CA ALA A 569 -2.11 13.16 10.03
C ALA A 569 -1.79 13.52 11.48
#